data_AF-A0A0G1AFD8-F1
#
_entry.id   AF-A0A0G1AFD8-F1
#
_cell.length_a   1.000
_cell.length_b   1.000
_cell.length_c   1.000
_cell.angle_alpha   90.00
_cell.angle_beta   90.00
_cell.angle_gamma   90.00
#
_symmetry.space_group_name_H-M   'P 1'
#
loop_
_entity.id
_entity.type
_entity.pdbx_description
1 polymer ?
#
loop_
_entity_poly.entity_id
_entity_poly.type
_entity_poly.pdbx_seq_one_letter_code
_entity_poly.pdbx_strand_id
1 'polypeptide(L)'
;MEVSQCLINYCKTLVDISMEYYNLDEAKPLIIRRFKSNTNASISAMFRTLINHPKFKVFGDYPIISLIVGEMKTLRIPVDKDKLIYALRQSEELKGKSGVVEDLLK
;
A
#
# COMPACT_ATOMS: atom_id res chain seq x y z
N MET A 1 34.66 24.43 28.96
CA MET A 1 34.02 23.14 29.31
C MET A 1 32.68 23.00 28.58
N GLU A 2 32.61 23.32 27.28
CA GLU A 2 31.34 23.49 26.54
C GLU A 2 31.17 22.51 25.36
N VAL A 3 32.24 21.83 24.95
CA VAL A 3 32.24 20.92 23.79
C VAL A 3 31.36 19.67 24.04
N SER A 4 31.25 19.25 25.30
CA SER A 4 30.48 18.06 25.69
C SER A 4 28.97 18.25 25.52
N GLN A 5 28.44 19.43 25.83
CA GLN A 5 27.00 19.70 25.72
C GLN A 5 26.54 19.78 24.26
N CYS A 6 27.39 20.32 23.38
CA CYS A 6 27.12 20.38 21.93
C CYS A 6 27.10 18.98 21.29
N LEU A 7 28.03 18.11 21.65
CA LEU A 7 28.07 16.72 21.19
C LEU A 7 26.87 15.92 21.73
N ILE A 8 26.49 16.11 22.99
CA ILE A 8 25.30 15.47 23.57
C ILE A 8 24.03 15.93 22.86
N ASN A 9 23.92 17.23 22.56
CA ASN A 9 22.77 17.75 21.82
C ASN A 9 22.75 17.22 20.38
N TYR A 10 23.87 17.22 19.66
CA TYR A 10 23.98 16.67 18.31
C TYR A 10 23.64 15.16 18.27
N CYS A 11 24.13 14.38 19.23
CA CYS A 11 23.78 12.97 19.37
C CYS A 11 22.30 12.77 19.72
N LYS A 12 21.71 13.63 20.57
CA LYS A 12 20.26 13.60 20.84
C LYS A 12 19.43 13.95 19.60
N THR A 13 19.85 14.95 18.81
CA THR A 13 19.19 15.32 17.56
C THR A 13 19.29 14.20 16.50
N LEU A 14 20.38 13.43 16.48
CA LEU A 14 20.52 12.25 15.61
C LEU A 14 19.68 11.06 16.08
N VAL A 15 19.44 10.91 17.38
CA VAL A 15 18.60 9.84 17.96
C VAL A 15 17.10 10.17 17.85
N ASP A 16 16.74 11.46 17.77
CA ASP A 16 15.38 11.94 17.49
C ASP A 16 15.00 11.90 16.00
N ILE A 17 15.84 11.31 15.13
CA ILE A 17 15.36 10.84 13.82
C ILE A 17 14.47 9.63 14.10
N SER A 18 13.21 9.90 14.43
CA SER A 18 12.17 8.90 14.59
C SER A 18 12.12 8.06 13.33
N MET A 19 12.69 6.87 13.39
CA MET A 19 12.61 5.89 12.31
C MET A 19 11.15 5.43 12.26
N GLU A 20 10.33 6.09 11.43
CA GLU A 20 8.94 5.70 11.24
C GLU A 20 8.89 4.36 10.50
N TYR A 21 8.62 3.29 11.25
CA TYR A 21 8.37 1.97 10.68
C TYR A 21 6.95 1.93 10.12
N TYR A 22 6.83 1.92 8.80
CA TYR A 22 5.56 1.69 8.13
C TYR A 22 5.30 0.19 7.95
N ASN A 23 4.05 -0.23 8.15
CA ASN A 23 3.62 -1.59 7.86
C ASN A 23 2.42 -1.58 6.91
N LEU A 24 2.56 -2.22 5.75
CA LEU A 24 1.50 -2.30 4.74
C LEU A 24 0.26 -3.05 5.27
N ASP A 25 0.41 -3.96 6.23
CA ASP A 25 -0.69 -4.70 6.85
C ASP A 25 -1.69 -3.79 7.57
N GLU A 26 -1.29 -2.58 7.95
CA GLU A 26 -2.18 -1.60 8.56
C GLU A 26 -3.24 -1.08 7.57
N ALA A 27 -3.08 -1.32 6.26
CA ALA A 27 -4.10 -1.06 5.26
C ALA A 27 -5.21 -2.13 5.21
N LYS A 28 -4.97 -3.35 5.74
CA LYS A 28 -5.94 -4.47 5.70
C LYS A 28 -7.31 -4.10 6.26
N PRO A 29 -7.45 -3.47 7.45
CA PRO A 29 -8.76 -3.11 7.99
C PRO A 29 -9.53 -2.15 7.09
N LEU A 30 -8.84 -1.25 6.39
CA LEU A 30 -9.46 -0.30 5.45
C LEU A 30 -10.03 -1.03 4.22
N ILE A 31 -9.23 -1.93 3.65
CA ILE A 31 -9.62 -2.77 2.50
C ILE A 31 -10.80 -3.65 2.90
N ILE A 32 -10.69 -4.39 4.00
CA ILE A 32 -11.73 -5.28 4.50
C ILE A 32 -13.04 -4.53 4.73
N ARG A 33 -12.99 -3.39 5.43
CA ARG A 33 -14.19 -2.57 5.68
C ARG A 33 -14.84 -2.11 4.38
N ARG A 34 -14.03 -1.71 3.39
CA ARG A 34 -14.54 -1.23 2.09
C ARG A 34 -15.26 -2.33 1.32
N PHE A 35 -14.66 -3.51 1.21
CA PHE A 35 -15.22 -4.62 0.44
C PHE A 35 -16.31 -5.41 1.18
N LYS A 36 -16.33 -5.41 2.52
CA LYS A 36 -17.47 -5.92 3.30
C LYS A 36 -18.72 -5.05 3.17
N SER A 37 -18.55 -3.72 3.13
CA SER A 37 -19.68 -2.79 2.97
C SER A 37 -20.19 -2.74 1.53
N ASN A 38 -19.32 -2.91 0.55
CA ASN A 38 -19.69 -3.02 -0.85
C ASN A 38 -18.77 -4.01 -1.57
N THR A 39 -19.28 -5.21 -1.84
CA THR A 39 -18.53 -6.27 -2.54
C THR A 39 -18.16 -5.90 -3.97
N ASN A 40 -18.89 -4.95 -4.57
CA ASN A 40 -18.63 -4.40 -5.90
C ASN A 40 -17.77 -3.13 -5.89
N ALA A 41 -17.17 -2.78 -4.74
CA ALA A 41 -16.30 -1.62 -4.65
C ALA A 41 -15.17 -1.68 -5.69
N SER A 42 -14.77 -0.50 -6.19
CA SER A 42 -13.74 -0.41 -7.22
C SER A 42 -12.34 -0.67 -6.65
N ILE A 43 -11.63 -1.64 -7.25
CA ILE A 43 -10.22 -1.95 -6.97
C ILE A 43 -9.35 -0.72 -7.25
N SER A 44 -9.57 -0.04 -8.39
CA SER A 44 -8.81 1.16 -8.75
C SER A 44 -9.03 2.33 -7.80
N ALA A 45 -10.24 2.47 -7.24
CA ALA A 45 -10.51 3.47 -6.21
C ALA A 45 -9.79 3.14 -4.89
N MET A 46 -9.78 1.87 -4.49
CA MET A 46 -9.06 1.45 -3.28
C MET A 46 -7.54 1.62 -3.46
N PHE A 47 -7.00 1.21 -4.62
CA PHE A 47 -5.59 1.42 -4.97
C PHE A 47 -5.19 2.89 -4.90
N ARG A 48 -5.94 3.78 -5.56
CA ARG A 48 -5.68 5.23 -5.52
C ARG A 48 -5.77 5.81 -4.11
N THR A 49 -6.65 5.28 -3.26
CA THR A 49 -6.73 5.69 -1.84
C THR A 49 -5.44 5.36 -1.11
N LEU A 50 -4.89 4.16 -1.32
CA LEU A 50 -3.70 3.70 -0.62
C LEU A 50 -2.42 4.34 -1.19
N ILE A 51 -2.23 4.39 -2.51
CA ILE A 51 -1.01 4.93 -3.12
C ILE A 51 -0.83 6.44 -2.89
N ASN A 52 -1.92 7.18 -2.66
CA ASN A 52 -1.87 8.60 -2.31
C ASN A 52 -1.67 8.84 -0.81
N HIS A 53 -1.75 7.80 0.02
CA HIS A 53 -1.52 7.92 1.45
C HIS A 53 0.00 7.86 1.73
N PRO A 54 0.61 8.87 2.39
CA PRO A 54 2.06 8.93 2.59
C PRO A 54 2.64 7.65 3.21
N LYS A 55 1.93 7.11 4.20
CA LYS A 55 2.26 5.85 4.89
C LYS A 55 2.36 4.62 3.98
N PHE A 56 1.54 4.52 2.94
CA PHE A 56 1.45 3.32 2.11
C PHE A 56 2.17 3.49 0.76
N LYS A 57 2.30 4.73 0.28
CA LYS A 57 2.98 5.03 -0.99
C LYS A 57 4.39 4.44 -1.08
N VAL A 58 5.11 4.37 0.05
CA VAL A 58 6.48 3.87 0.14
C VAL A 58 6.64 2.41 -0.28
N PHE A 59 5.57 1.62 -0.30
CA PHE A 59 5.61 0.20 -0.67
C PHE A 59 5.55 -0.05 -2.18
N GLY A 60 5.23 0.97 -2.99
CA GLY A 60 5.06 0.82 -4.44
C GLY A 60 3.71 0.23 -4.85
N ASP A 61 3.45 0.17 -6.15
CA ASP A 61 2.11 -0.11 -6.67
C ASP A 61 1.74 -1.59 -6.55
N TYR A 62 2.70 -2.49 -6.83
CA TYR A 62 2.45 -3.94 -6.82
C TYR A 62 2.08 -4.46 -5.44
N PRO A 63 2.82 -4.16 -4.35
CA PRO A 63 2.45 -4.65 -3.03
C PRO A 63 1.06 -4.16 -2.59
N ILE A 64 0.70 -2.92 -2.93
CA ILE A 64 -0.62 -2.36 -2.61
C ILE A 64 -1.73 -3.11 -3.36
N ILE A 65 -1.59 -3.30 -4.68
CA ILE A 65 -2.60 -4.01 -5.47
C ILE A 65 -2.68 -5.48 -5.06
N SER A 66 -1.53 -6.13 -4.82
CA SER A 66 -1.46 -7.51 -4.33
C SER A 66 -2.18 -7.66 -2.99
N LEU A 67 -2.02 -6.69 -2.07
CA LEU A 67 -2.74 -6.70 -0.81
C LEU A 67 -4.26 -6.59 -1.01
N ILE A 68 -4.71 -5.67 -1.86
CA ILE A 68 -6.14 -5.51 -2.16
C ILE A 68 -6.74 -6.80 -2.72
N VAL A 69 -6.08 -7.39 -3.73
CA VAL A 69 -6.51 -8.64 -4.37
C VAL A 69 -6.47 -9.81 -3.38
N GLY A 70 -5.43 -9.89 -2.55
CA GLY A 70 -5.29 -10.91 -1.51
C GLY A 70 -6.43 -10.84 -0.49
N GLU A 71 -6.77 -9.65 0.01
CA GLU A 71 -7.88 -9.47 0.96
C GLU A 71 -9.24 -9.77 0.31
N MET A 72 -9.45 -9.43 -0.97
CA MET A 72 -10.67 -9.82 -1.69
C MET A 72 -10.81 -11.35 -1.76
N LYS A 73 -9.72 -12.08 -2.08
CA LYS A 73 -9.71 -13.55 -2.07
C LYS A 73 -10.01 -14.11 -0.68
N THR A 74 -9.38 -13.56 0.37
CA THR A 74 -9.65 -13.95 1.76
C THR A 74 -11.11 -13.76 2.14
N LEU A 75 -11.76 -12.69 1.65
CA LEU A 75 -13.19 -12.43 1.85
C LEU A 75 -14.12 -13.23 0.93
N ARG A 76 -13.57 -14.11 0.08
CA ARG A 76 -14.32 -14.86 -0.95
C ARG A 76 -15.07 -13.96 -1.94
N ILE A 77 -14.54 -12.76 -2.19
CA ILE A 77 -15.07 -11.84 -3.20
C ILE A 77 -14.33 -12.12 -4.52
N PRO A 78 -15.05 -12.49 -5.60
CA PRO A 78 -14.42 -12.76 -6.87
C PRO A 78 -13.75 -11.50 -7.42
N VAL A 79 -12.50 -11.65 -7.85
CA VAL A 79 -11.73 -10.56 -8.45
C VAL A 79 -12.04 -10.53 -9.95
N ASP A 80 -12.82 -9.54 -10.34
CA ASP A 80 -13.14 -9.27 -11.75
C ASP A 80 -11.88 -8.86 -12.52
N LYS A 81 -11.53 -9.64 -13.54
CA LYS A 81 -10.32 -9.45 -14.36
C LYS A 81 -10.30 -8.08 -15.03
N ASP A 82 -11.44 -7.58 -15.51
CA ASP A 82 -11.53 -6.30 -16.21
C ASP A 82 -11.35 -5.13 -15.23
N LYS A 83 -11.93 -5.25 -14.02
CA LYS A 83 -11.71 -4.26 -12.95
C LYS A 83 -10.26 -4.24 -12.49
N LEU A 84 -9.60 -5.41 -12.44
CA LEU A 84 -8.19 -5.52 -12.11
C LEU A 84 -7.29 -4.91 -13.20
N ILE A 85 -7.54 -5.22 -14.48
CA ILE A 85 -6.84 -4.60 -15.62
C ILE A 85 -7.01 -3.08 -15.58
N TYR A 86 -8.23 -2.59 -15.32
CA TYR A 86 -8.47 -1.17 -15.18
C TYR A 86 -7.67 -0.56 -14.04
N ALA A 87 -7.57 -1.22 -12.88
CA ALA A 87 -6.75 -0.78 -11.76
C ALA A 87 -5.25 -0.72 -12.11
N LEU A 88 -4.71 -1.74 -12.80
CA LEU A 88 -3.31 -1.76 -13.25
C LEU A 88 -3.01 -0.63 -14.24
N ARG A 89 -3.97 -0.24 -15.09
CA ARG A 89 -3.81 0.92 -15.98
C ARG A 89 -3.69 2.27 -15.25
N GLN A 90 -4.11 2.34 -13.98
CA GLN A 90 -3.96 3.52 -13.13
C GLN A 90 -2.63 3.53 -12.35
N SER A 91 -1.85 2.45 -12.42
CA SER A 91 -0.55 2.33 -11.77
C SER A 91 0.55 2.76 -12.75
N GLU A 92 1.43 3.67 -12.33
CA GLU A 92 2.58 4.08 -13.13
C GLU A 92 3.59 2.95 -13.26
N GLU A 93 3.71 2.10 -12.23
CA GLU A 93 4.67 1.00 -12.23
C GLU A 93 4.19 -0.22 -13.03
N LEU A 94 2.87 -0.45 -13.15
CA LEU A 94 2.32 -1.72 -13.67
C LEU A 94 1.59 -1.58 -14.98
N LYS A 95 1.27 -0.37 -15.41
CA LYS A 95 0.60 -0.13 -16.69
C LYS A 95 1.43 -0.69 -17.84
N GLY A 96 0.79 -1.56 -18.64
CA GLY A 96 1.39 -2.17 -19.82
C GLY A 96 2.31 -3.36 -19.54
N LYS A 97 2.50 -3.77 -18.28
CA LYS A 97 3.27 -4.98 -17.95
C LYS A 97 2.45 -6.24 -18.22
N SER A 98 3.04 -7.17 -18.98
CA SER A 98 2.46 -8.48 -19.26
C SER A 98 2.60 -9.44 -18.06
N GLY A 99 1.64 -10.33 -17.86
CA GLY A 99 1.71 -11.40 -16.85
C GLY A 99 1.32 -10.99 -15.43
N VAL A 100 1.26 -9.68 -15.13
CA VAL A 100 0.91 -9.17 -13.79
C VAL A 100 -0.52 -9.56 -13.39
N VAL A 101 -1.46 -9.55 -14.33
CA VAL A 101 -2.85 -9.93 -14.06
C VAL A 101 -2.93 -11.40 -13.70
N GLU A 102 -2.26 -12.25 -14.47
CA GLU A 102 -2.20 -13.68 -14.25
C GLU A 102 -1.55 -14.01 -12.91
N ASP A 103 -0.46 -13.32 -12.57
CA ASP A 103 0.23 -13.48 -11.29
C ASP A 103 -0.64 -13.08 -10.10
N LEU A 104 -1.41 -11.99 -10.21
CA LEU A 104 -2.32 -11.55 -9.16
C LEU A 104 -3.55 -12.46 -9.00
N LEU A 105 -3.94 -13.18 -10.05
CA LEU A 105 -5.10 -14.08 -10.02
C LEU A 105 -4.79 -15.52 -9.59
N LYS A 106 -3.51 -15.93 -9.59
CA LYS A 106 -3.05 -17.22 -9.01
C LYS A 106 -3.43 -17.36 -7.54
#